data_AF-A0A3B0T2B1-F1
#
_entry.id   AF-A0A3B0T2B1-F1
#
_cell.length_a   1.000
_cell.length_b   1.000
_cell.length_c   1.000
_cell.angle_alpha   90.00
_cell.angle_beta   90.00
_cell.angle_gamma   90.00
#
_symmetry.space_group_name_H-M   'P 1'
#
loop_
_entity.id
_entity.type
_entity.pdbx_description
1 polymer ?
#
loop_
_entity_poly.entity_id
_entity_poly.type
_entity_poly.pdbx_seq_one_letter_code
_entity_poly.pdbx_strand_id
1 'polypeptide(L)'
;NRHKTFGLLDMKADKIFYRVKGGTYAYFMLLQALQTDFTDVIKDRNTARLYDEMLLELRRAAVMQPLVVNNGTPSGQAFPNHLANQGFHLLRARTKMREITDVLRK
;
A
#
# COMPACT_ATOMS: atom_id res chain seq x y z
N ASN A 1 -23.01 -9.18 15.33
CA ASN A 1 -22.66 -9.64 13.97
C ASN A 1 -21.52 -10.64 13.98
N ARG A 2 -21.82 -11.94 14.10
CA ARG A 2 -20.83 -13.01 13.91
C ARG A 2 -20.80 -13.35 12.42
N HIS A 3 -19.78 -12.88 11.71
CA HIS A 3 -19.56 -13.26 10.32
C HIS A 3 -19.14 -14.73 10.26
N LYS A 4 -19.68 -15.46 9.29
CA LYS A 4 -19.43 -16.88 9.07
C LYS A 4 -17.96 -17.10 8.70
N THR A 5 -17.12 -17.35 9.70
CA THR A 5 -15.80 -17.97 9.54
C THR A 5 -16.01 -19.46 9.45
N PHE A 6 -15.99 -20.01 8.25
CA PHE A 6 -15.62 -21.42 8.10
C PHE A 6 -14.13 -21.47 8.42
N GLY A 7 -13.71 -22.37 9.31
CA GLY A 7 -12.36 -22.40 9.90
C GLY A 7 -11.22 -21.99 8.96
N LEU A 8 -10.30 -21.18 9.46
CA LEU A 8 -9.13 -20.61 8.76
C LEU A 8 -9.43 -19.63 7.59
N LEU A 9 -10.66 -19.56 7.06
CA LEU A 9 -11.04 -18.68 5.96
C LEU A 9 -11.89 -17.50 6.45
N ASP A 10 -11.30 -16.31 6.49
CA ASP A 10 -12.01 -15.06 6.74
C ASP A 10 -12.37 -14.37 5.41
N MET A 11 -13.57 -14.69 4.90
CA MET A 11 -14.09 -14.11 3.65
C MET A 11 -14.19 -12.57 3.67
N LYS A 12 -14.26 -11.94 4.86
CA LYS A 12 -14.27 -10.48 4.98
C LYS A 12 -12.84 -9.94 4.81
N ALA A 13 -11.87 -10.57 5.46
CA ALA A 13 -10.46 -10.23 5.28
C ALA A 13 -10.04 -10.36 3.82
N ASP A 14 -10.41 -11.46 3.15
CA ASP A 14 -10.16 -11.67 1.72
C ASP A 14 -10.69 -10.51 0.88
N LYS A 15 -11.98 -10.17 1.03
CA LYS A 15 -12.62 -9.08 0.26
C LYS A 15 -11.93 -7.73 0.46
N ILE A 16 -11.56 -7.42 1.70
CA ILE A 16 -10.86 -6.16 1.99
C ILE A 16 -9.47 -6.18 1.34
N PHE A 17 -8.72 -7.27 1.55
CA PHE A 17 -7.37 -7.43 1.04
C PHE A 17 -7.29 -7.28 -0.48
N TYR A 18 -8.15 -7.98 -1.23
CA TYR A 18 -8.12 -7.93 -2.69
C TYR A 18 -8.64 -6.60 -3.26
N ARG A 19 -9.62 -5.96 -2.60
CA ARG A 19 -10.06 -4.61 -2.97
C ARG A 19 -8.94 -3.58 -2.78
N VAL A 20 -8.25 -3.63 -1.64
CA VAL A 20 -7.11 -2.75 -1.36
C VAL A 20 -5.95 -3.04 -2.31
N LYS A 21 -5.64 -4.31 -2.58
CA LYS A 21 -4.61 -4.72 -3.54
C LYS A 21 -4.86 -4.11 -4.93
N GLY A 22 -6.07 -4.29 -5.47
CA GLY A 22 -6.44 -3.75 -6.78
C GLY A 22 -6.39 -2.22 -6.84
N GLY A 23 -6.97 -1.54 -5.85
CA GLY A 23 -6.92 -0.08 -5.77
C GLY A 23 -5.49 0.46 -5.65
N THR A 24 -4.65 -0.19 -4.84
CA THR A 24 -3.24 0.18 -4.66
C THR A 24 -2.45 -0.01 -5.95
N TYR A 25 -2.71 -1.08 -6.70
CA TYR A 25 -2.10 -1.30 -8.02
C TYR A 25 -2.50 -0.20 -9.01
N ALA A 26 -3.77 0.19 -9.04
CA ALA A 26 -4.22 1.29 -9.89
C ALA A 26 -3.53 2.62 -9.54
N TYR A 27 -3.41 2.95 -8.24
CA TYR A 27 -2.68 4.15 -7.82
C TYR A 27 -1.19 4.08 -8.16
N PHE A 28 -0.54 2.92 -8.00
CA PHE A 28 0.85 2.72 -8.38
C PHE A 28 1.06 3.02 -9.87
N MET A 29 0.23 2.45 -10.74
CA MET A 29 0.31 2.67 -12.19
C MET A 29 0.08 4.14 -12.56
N LEU A 30 -0.94 4.77 -11.96
CA LEU A 30 -1.24 6.18 -12.20
C LEU A 30 -0.08 7.09 -11.79
N LEU A 31 0.48 6.88 -10.60
CA LEU A 31 1.59 7.69 -10.11
C LEU A 31 2.88 7.40 -10.88
N GLN A 32 3.12 6.17 -11.31
CA GLN A 32 4.25 5.86 -12.19
C GLN A 32 4.15 6.59 -13.54
N ALA A 33 2.95 6.68 -14.13
CA ALA A 33 2.73 7.48 -15.34
C ALA A 33 2.98 8.97 -15.08
N LEU A 34 2.46 9.52 -13.97
CA LEU A 34 2.71 10.90 -13.57
C LEU A 34 4.20 11.20 -13.34
N GLN A 35 4.98 10.23 -12.86
CA GLN A 35 6.43 10.39 -12.75
C GLN A 35 7.07 10.71 -14.10
N THR A 36 6.61 10.03 -15.15
CA THR A 36 7.10 10.20 -16.52
C THR A 36 6.65 11.56 -17.07
N ASP A 37 5.36 11.87 -16.96
CA ASP A 37 4.77 13.09 -17.50
C ASP A 37 5.34 14.37 -16.84
N PHE A 38 5.66 14.29 -15.54
CA PHE A 38 6.16 15.42 -14.75
C PHE A 38 7.62 15.25 -14.32
N THR A 39 8.43 14.54 -15.11
CA THR A 39 9.82 14.24 -14.77
C THR A 39 10.59 15.52 -14.40
N ASP A 40 10.38 16.62 -15.13
CA ASP A 40 11.08 17.89 -14.86
C ASP A 40 10.73 18.52 -13.50
N VAL A 41 9.50 18.34 -13.02
CA VAL A 41 9.07 18.79 -11.68
C VAL A 41 9.64 17.87 -10.59
N ILE A 42 9.77 16.57 -10.89
CA ILE A 42 10.19 15.54 -9.92
C ILE A 42 11.71 15.40 -9.83
N LYS A 43 12.49 15.88 -10.83
CA LYS A 43 13.96 15.77 -10.91
C LYS A 43 14.74 16.44 -9.77
N ASP A 44 14.10 17.25 -8.92
CA ASP A 44 14.74 17.74 -7.70
C ASP A 44 15.26 16.57 -6.85
N ARG A 45 16.51 16.65 -6.37
CA ARG A 45 17.19 15.55 -5.67
C ARG A 45 16.43 15.07 -4.42
N ASN A 46 15.66 15.93 -3.74
CA ASN A 46 14.84 15.52 -2.61
C ASN A 46 13.50 14.92 -3.06
N THR A 47 12.86 15.48 -4.08
CA THR A 47 11.55 15.02 -4.56
C THR A 47 11.65 13.67 -5.27
N ALA A 48 12.68 13.48 -6.12
CA ALA A 48 12.86 12.23 -6.88
C ALA A 48 12.96 11.01 -5.96
N ARG A 49 13.84 11.09 -4.94
CA ARG A 49 14.02 10.00 -3.97
C ARG A 49 12.73 9.69 -3.21
N LEU A 50 12.00 10.71 -2.77
CA LEU A 50 10.72 10.53 -2.07
C LEU A 50 9.66 9.89 -2.97
N TYR A 51 9.65 10.25 -4.26
CA TYR A 51 8.74 9.69 -5.25
C TYR A 51 9.03 8.20 -5.50
N ASP A 52 10.29 7.83 -5.66
CA ASP A 52 10.69 6.42 -5.83
C ASP A 52 10.36 5.59 -4.59
N GLU A 53 10.60 6.13 -3.38
CA GLU A 53 10.20 5.48 -2.12
C GLU A 53 8.68 5.30 -2.03
N MET A 54 7.90 6.31 -2.42
CA MET A 54 6.44 6.24 -2.47
C MET A 54 5.97 5.13 -3.40
N LEU A 55 6.49 5.08 -4.64
CA LEU A 55 6.15 4.05 -5.63
C LEU A 55 6.53 2.65 -5.14
N LEU A 56 7.69 2.51 -4.47
CA LEU A 56 8.12 1.24 -3.91
C LEU A 56 7.16 0.74 -2.82
N GLU A 57 6.71 1.61 -1.92
CA GLU A 57 5.75 1.25 -0.87
C GLU A 57 4.38 0.85 -1.47
N LEU A 58 3.89 1.58 -2.47
CA LEU A 58 2.68 1.20 -3.20
C LEU A 58 2.85 -0.14 -3.91
N ARG A 59 3.97 -0.38 -4.58
CA ARG A 59 4.27 -1.65 -5.24
C ARG A 59 4.26 -2.80 -4.24
N ARG A 60 4.89 -2.65 -3.07
CA ARG A 60 4.92 -3.68 -2.00
C ARG A 60 3.50 -4.06 -1.55
N ALA A 61 2.62 -3.09 -1.37
CA ALA A 61 1.22 -3.35 -1.04
C ALA A 61 0.44 -4.03 -2.19
N ALA A 62 0.70 -3.60 -3.44
CA ALA A 62 -0.01 -4.08 -4.62
C ALA A 62 0.37 -5.50 -5.06
N VAL A 63 1.61 -5.95 -4.82
CA VAL A 63 2.08 -7.27 -5.27
C VAL A 63 1.95 -8.36 -4.21
N MET A 64 1.44 -8.04 -3.01
CA MET A 64 1.29 -9.02 -1.94
C MET A 64 0.37 -10.19 -2.36
N GLN A 65 0.83 -11.43 -2.16
CA GLN A 65 0.15 -12.64 -2.63
C GLN A 65 0.27 -13.78 -1.60
N PRO A 66 -0.49 -13.72 -0.50
CA PRO A 66 -0.53 -14.80 0.48
C PRO A 66 -1.33 -15.99 -0.06
N LEU A 67 -0.98 -17.21 0.38
CA LEU A 67 -1.76 -18.41 0.06
C LEU A 67 -3.16 -18.37 0.70
N VAL A 68 -3.25 -17.83 1.92
CA VAL A 68 -4.51 -17.59 2.65
C VAL A 68 -4.42 -16.20 3.26
N VAL A 69 -5.45 -15.37 3.08
CA VAL A 69 -5.49 -14.06 3.74
C VAL A 69 -5.91 -14.26 5.19
N ASN A 70 -5.04 -13.80 6.08
CA ASN A 70 -5.26 -13.80 7.51
C ASN A 70 -5.32 -12.37 8.05
N ASN A 71 -6.32 -12.10 8.89
CA ASN A 71 -6.47 -10.87 9.65
C ASN A 71 -6.20 -11.16 11.15
N GLY A 72 -4.99 -11.62 11.44
CA GLY A 72 -4.55 -11.95 12.79
C GLY A 72 -4.57 -10.74 13.73
N THR A 73 -4.50 -10.96 15.03
CA THR A 73 -4.34 -9.83 15.96
C THR A 73 -2.94 -9.22 15.81
N PRO A 74 -2.77 -7.91 16.04
CA PRO A 74 -1.44 -7.28 15.97
C PRO A 74 -0.41 -7.90 16.93
N SER A 75 -0.86 -8.48 18.05
CA SER A 75 -0.05 -9.20 19.04
C SER A 75 -0.02 -10.72 18.82
N GLY A 76 -0.60 -11.21 17.72
CA GLY A 76 -0.70 -12.64 17.42
C GLY A 76 0.66 -13.24 17.06
N GLN A 77 0.97 -14.40 17.64
CA GLN A 77 2.24 -15.10 17.40
C GLN A 77 2.15 -16.16 16.29
N ALA A 78 0.97 -16.76 16.12
CA ALA A 78 0.78 -17.92 15.24
C ALA A 78 0.36 -17.55 13.80
N PHE A 79 -0.24 -16.38 13.60
CA PHE A 79 -0.81 -15.98 12.31
C PHE A 79 -0.47 -14.54 11.95
N PRO A 80 -0.06 -14.26 10.71
CA PRO A 80 0.20 -12.89 10.24
C PRO A 80 -1.08 -12.06 10.12
N ASN A 81 -0.94 -10.74 10.22
CA ASN A 81 -1.99 -9.80 9.84
C ASN A 81 -1.66 -9.15 8.49
N HIS A 82 -2.18 -9.72 7.40
CA HIS A 82 -1.92 -9.22 6.05
C HIS A 82 -2.55 -7.85 5.78
N LEU A 83 -3.70 -7.56 6.41
CA LEU A 83 -4.37 -6.27 6.28
C LEU A 83 -3.53 -5.16 6.92
N ALA A 84 -2.96 -5.42 8.10
CA ALA A 84 -2.04 -4.50 8.76
C ALA A 84 -0.77 -4.29 7.94
N ASN A 85 -0.20 -5.36 7.37
CA ASN A 85 0.98 -5.25 6.51
C ASN A 85 0.70 -4.39 5.25
N GLN A 86 -0.45 -4.58 4.58
CA GLN A 86 -0.86 -3.70 3.48
C GLN A 86 -1.05 -2.25 3.95
N GLY A 87 -1.75 -2.06 5.07
CA GLY A 87 -1.99 -0.74 5.65
C GLY A 87 -0.71 0.01 6.01
N PHE A 88 0.30 -0.70 6.52
CA PHE A 88 1.61 -0.12 6.84
C PHE A 88 2.30 0.48 5.61
N HIS A 89 2.36 -0.26 4.51
CA HIS A 89 2.92 0.23 3.26
C HIS A 89 2.13 1.43 2.69
N LEU A 90 0.80 1.38 2.76
CA LEU A 90 -0.05 2.51 2.36
C LEU A 90 0.17 3.76 3.21
N LEU A 91 0.33 3.61 4.52
CA LEU A 91 0.64 4.73 5.41
C LEU A 91 2.00 5.35 5.07
N ARG A 92 3.01 4.52 4.79
CA ARG A 92 4.34 5.01 4.36
C ARG A 92 4.26 5.75 3.03
N ALA A 93 3.58 5.19 2.04
CA ALA A 93 3.37 5.86 0.76
C ALA A 93 2.68 7.23 0.94
N ARG A 94 1.63 7.29 1.77
CA ARG A 94 0.94 8.55 2.09
C ARG A 94 1.83 9.56 2.79
N THR A 95 2.69 9.13 3.72
CA THR A 95 3.67 10.02 4.36
C THR A 95 4.62 10.62 3.31
N LYS A 96 5.12 9.80 2.38
CA LYS A 96 5.97 10.27 1.28
C LYS A 96 5.26 11.25 0.35
N MET A 97 4.00 11.00 0.00
CA MET A 97 3.18 11.95 -0.77
C MET A 97 3.06 13.32 -0.10
N ARG A 98 2.92 13.33 1.24
CA ARG A 98 2.86 14.58 2.00
C ARG A 98 4.20 15.30 1.98
N GLU A 99 5.30 14.60 2.24
CA GLU A 99 6.65 15.16 2.16
C GLU A 99 6.92 15.77 0.78
N ILE A 100 6.53 15.08 -0.30
CA ILE A 100 6.62 15.60 -1.68
C ILE A 100 5.80 16.89 -1.83
N THR A 101 4.54 16.88 -1.39
CA THR A 101 3.66 18.04 -1.50
C THR A 101 4.22 19.24 -0.72
N ASP A 102 4.82 19.01 0.44
CA ASP A 102 5.42 20.05 1.27
C ASP A 102 6.71 20.62 0.64
N VAL A 103 7.49 19.80 -0.07
CA VAL A 103 8.66 20.27 -0.85
C VAL A 103 8.21 21.10 -2.05
N LEU A 104 7.18 20.65 -2.78
CA LEU A 104 6.69 21.35 -3.98
C LEU A 104 5.96 22.67 -3.69
N ARG A 105 5.56 22.93 -2.45
CA ARG A 105 4.90 24.17 -2.02
C ARG A 105 5.87 25.26 -1.57
N LYS A 106 7.14 24.92 -1.36
CA LYS A 106 8.19 25.85 -0.96
C LYS A 106 8.86 26.44 -2.19
#